data_AF-A0A6D2KHF5-F1
#
_entry.id   AF-A0A6D2KHF5-F1
#
_cell.length_a   1.000
_cell.length_b   1.000
_cell.length_c   1.000
_cell.angle_alpha   90.00
_cell.angle_beta   90.00
_cell.angle_gamma   90.00
#
_symmetry.space_group_name_H-M   'P 1'
#
loop_
_entity.id
_entity.type
_entity.pdbx_description
1 polymer ?
#
loop_
_entity_poly.entity_id
_entity_poly.type
_entity_poly.pdbx_seq_one_letter_code
_entity_poly.pdbx_strand_id
1 'polypeptide(L)'
;MPNLTSLEFEALDISGDNYLAWALDAEIHLSAKELGETIKERNKAESKDKAKAMIFLRHHLHEGLKSEYLNVKDPQVLWTSLKERYDHQKTVILPRARYDWTHLRLQNFKSVSEYNSALFKITSKLELCGEKVMDADMLEKTFSTFHANNVVLQTQYREKGFQKYSQLISCLLVAEQNNELLMKNHDLRPTGSAPFPEANATSYDRKEQNHR
;
A
#
# COMPACT_ATOMS: atom_id res chain seq x y z
N MET A 1 -25.68 -5.99 -31.12
CA MET A 1 -25.20 -4.75 -30.47
C MET A 1 -25.15 -5.02 -28.97
N PRO A 2 -23.98 -5.01 -28.31
CA PRO A 2 -24.00 -4.98 -26.87
C PRO A 2 -24.22 -3.53 -26.44
N ASN A 3 -25.43 -3.21 -25.96
CA ASN A 3 -25.58 -2.06 -25.06
C ASN A 3 -24.98 -2.49 -23.71
N LEU A 4 -23.65 -2.59 -23.63
CA LEU A 4 -22.96 -2.64 -22.36
C LEU A 4 -23.05 -1.22 -21.80
N THR A 5 -24.01 -0.98 -20.92
CA THR A 5 -23.88 0.13 -19.98
C THR A 5 -22.61 -0.13 -19.19
N SER A 6 -21.54 0.58 -19.54
CA SER A 6 -20.26 0.45 -18.85
C SER A 6 -20.44 0.97 -17.43
N LEU A 7 -20.19 0.11 -16.44
CA LEU A 7 -20.16 0.55 -15.06
C LEU A 7 -19.02 1.55 -14.87
N GLU A 8 -19.26 2.58 -14.05
CA GLU A 8 -18.26 3.57 -13.70
C GLU A 8 -17.13 2.97 -12.85
N PHE A 9 -17.44 1.94 -12.06
CA PHE A 9 -16.49 1.11 -11.32
C PHE A 9 -17.07 -0.30 -11.11
N GLU A 10 -16.29 -1.21 -10.54
CA GLU A 10 -16.69 -2.60 -10.36
C GLU A 10 -17.99 -2.73 -9.56
N ALA A 11 -18.92 -3.59 -10.01
CA ALA A 11 -20.13 -3.87 -9.25
C ALA A 11 -19.82 -4.59 -7.92
N LEU A 12 -20.66 -4.37 -6.91
CA LEU A 12 -20.56 -5.10 -5.64
C LEU A 12 -20.76 -6.59 -5.90
N ASP A 13 -19.74 -7.38 -5.61
CA ASP A 13 -19.80 -8.83 -5.73
C ASP A 13 -20.76 -9.43 -4.70
N ILE A 14 -21.38 -10.56 -5.03
CA ILE A 14 -22.30 -11.25 -4.12
C ILE A 14 -21.62 -11.77 -2.85
N SER A 15 -20.33 -12.11 -2.91
CA SER A 15 -19.51 -12.47 -1.74
C SER A 15 -19.25 -11.26 -0.83
N GLY A 16 -19.28 -10.06 -1.42
CA GLY A 16 -18.90 -8.81 -0.75
C GLY A 16 -17.41 -8.62 -0.56
N ASP A 17 -16.55 -9.41 -1.23
CA ASP A 17 -15.09 -9.29 -1.08
C ASP A 17 -14.57 -7.90 -1.47
N ASN A 18 -15.23 -7.22 -2.42
CA ASN A 18 -14.93 -5.86 -2.82
C ASN A 18 -15.79 -4.79 -2.13
N TYR A 19 -16.59 -5.14 -1.11
CA TYR A 19 -17.56 -4.24 -0.48
C TYR A 19 -16.96 -2.91 -0.02
N LEU A 20 -15.79 -2.93 0.62
CA LEU A 20 -15.18 -1.72 1.14
C LEU A 20 -14.71 -0.76 0.04
N ALA A 21 -14.17 -1.29 -1.06
CA ALA A 21 -13.80 -0.50 -2.23
C ALA A 21 -15.06 0.04 -2.93
N TRP A 22 -16.04 -0.83 -3.17
CA TRP A 22 -17.33 -0.46 -3.77
C TRP A 22 -18.05 0.63 -2.99
N ALA A 23 -18.09 0.53 -1.65
CA ALA A 23 -18.76 1.51 -0.81
C ALA A 23 -18.07 2.88 -0.91
N LEU A 24 -16.73 2.90 -0.91
CA LEU A 24 -15.96 4.13 -1.08
C LEU A 24 -16.26 4.78 -2.44
N ASP A 25 -16.20 4.02 -3.53
CA ASP A 25 -16.45 4.51 -4.88
C ASP A 25 -17.89 5.01 -5.06
N ALA A 26 -18.86 4.28 -4.53
CA ALA A 26 -20.27 4.66 -4.56
C ALA A 26 -20.53 5.95 -3.76
N GLU A 27 -19.92 6.11 -2.58
CA GLU A 27 -20.06 7.31 -1.76
C GLU A 27 -19.44 8.55 -2.44
N ILE A 28 -18.26 8.40 -3.06
CA ILE A 28 -17.61 9.45 -3.85
C ILE A 28 -18.49 9.84 -5.03
N HIS A 29 -19.02 8.86 -5.77
CA HIS A 29 -19.84 9.13 -6.95
C HIS A 29 -21.17 9.80 -6.58
N LEU A 30 -21.85 9.33 -5.53
CA LEU A 30 -23.06 9.98 -5.03
C LEU A 30 -22.77 11.42 -4.59
N SER A 31 -21.67 11.66 -3.89
CA SER A 31 -21.26 13.00 -3.46
C SER A 31 -20.99 13.92 -4.65
N ALA A 32 -20.28 13.45 -5.67
CA ALA A 32 -20.00 14.20 -6.90
C ALA A 32 -21.25 14.55 -7.70
N LYS A 33 -22.34 13.79 -7.52
CA LYS A 33 -23.66 14.04 -8.15
C LYS A 33 -24.63 14.79 -7.24
N GLU A 34 -24.17 15.31 -6.09
CA GLU A 34 -24.99 15.96 -5.07
C GLU A 34 -26.10 15.05 -4.49
N LEU A 35 -25.89 13.72 -4.57
CA LEU A 35 -26.80 12.70 -4.07
C LEU A 35 -26.33 12.08 -2.73
N GLY A 36 -25.21 12.52 -2.17
CA GLY A 36 -24.63 11.95 -0.95
C GLY A 36 -25.56 11.97 0.27
N GLU A 37 -26.46 12.97 0.38
CA GLU A 37 -27.44 13.03 1.47
C GLU A 37 -28.49 11.91 1.40
N THR A 38 -28.72 11.30 0.23
CA THR A 38 -29.76 10.28 0.02
C THR A 38 -29.50 8.97 0.78
N ILE A 39 -28.23 8.68 1.10
CA ILE A 39 -27.81 7.45 1.81
C ILE A 39 -27.61 7.66 3.32
N LYS A 40 -27.73 8.90 3.80
CA LYS A 40 -27.57 9.23 5.22
C LYS A 40 -28.83 8.93 6.02
N GLU A 41 -28.66 8.70 7.31
CA GLU A 41 -29.78 8.48 8.22
C GLU A 41 -30.74 9.67 8.25
N ARG A 42 -32.05 9.36 8.28
CA ARG A 42 -33.13 10.37 8.30
C ARG A 42 -33.04 11.36 7.14
N ASN A 43 -32.59 10.90 5.96
CA ASN A 43 -32.47 11.74 4.79
C ASN A 43 -33.81 12.41 4.44
N LYS A 44 -33.74 13.70 4.11
CA LYS A 44 -34.88 14.52 3.66
C LYS A 44 -34.81 14.81 2.16
N ALA A 45 -34.05 14.02 1.43
CA ALA A 45 -33.85 14.20 0.00
C ALA A 45 -35.17 14.05 -0.76
N GLU A 46 -35.29 14.79 -1.86
CA GLU A 46 -36.46 14.72 -2.73
C GLU A 46 -36.62 13.33 -3.34
N SER A 47 -37.86 12.94 -3.64
CA SER A 47 -38.15 11.63 -4.25
C SER A 47 -37.40 11.41 -5.56
N LYS A 48 -37.15 12.48 -6.33
CA LYS A 48 -36.39 12.42 -7.59
C LYS A 48 -34.94 12.03 -7.35
N ASP A 49 -34.31 12.60 -6.34
CA ASP A 49 -32.90 12.33 -6.02
C ASP A 49 -32.73 10.96 -5.38
N LYS A 50 -33.67 10.54 -4.54
CA LYS A 50 -33.76 9.15 -4.07
C LYS A 50 -33.83 8.17 -5.23
N ALA A 51 -34.67 8.44 -6.23
CA ALA A 51 -34.81 7.58 -7.40
C ALA A 51 -33.52 7.51 -8.23
N LYS A 52 -32.84 8.64 -8.47
CA LYS A 52 -31.54 8.67 -9.17
C LYS A 52 -30.48 7.85 -8.42
N ALA A 53 -30.35 8.07 -7.11
CA ALA A 53 -29.42 7.32 -6.26
C ALA A 53 -29.74 5.82 -6.28
N MET A 54 -31.03 5.46 -6.22
CA MET A 54 -31.46 4.06 -6.28
C MET A 54 -31.12 3.40 -7.62
N ILE A 55 -31.34 4.09 -8.75
CA ILE A 55 -30.97 3.59 -10.09
C ILE A 55 -29.46 3.34 -10.14
N PHE A 56 -28.67 4.31 -9.69
CA PHE A 56 -27.22 4.21 -9.66
C PHE A 56 -26.72 3.05 -8.78
N LEU A 57 -27.19 2.96 -7.54
CA LEU A 57 -26.81 1.90 -6.61
C LEU A 57 -27.15 0.53 -7.21
N ARG A 58 -28.39 0.34 -7.70
CA ARG A 58 -28.80 -0.92 -8.33
C ARG A 58 -28.01 -1.26 -9.58
N HIS A 59 -27.55 -0.27 -10.34
CA HIS A 59 -26.72 -0.51 -11.52
C HIS A 59 -25.39 -1.18 -11.13
N HIS A 60 -24.83 -0.79 -9.97
CA HIS A 60 -23.56 -1.28 -9.44
C HIS A 60 -23.70 -2.45 -8.46
N LEU A 61 -24.79 -3.21 -8.52
CA LEU A 61 -24.94 -4.44 -7.74
C LEU A 61 -24.81 -5.66 -8.64
N HIS A 62 -24.24 -6.74 -8.11
CA HIS A 62 -24.39 -8.06 -8.70
C HIS A 62 -25.88 -8.44 -8.82
N GLU A 63 -26.24 -9.20 -9.86
CA GLU A 63 -27.64 -9.51 -10.21
C GLU A 63 -28.39 -10.26 -9.09
N GLY A 64 -27.68 -11.13 -8.37
CA GLY A 64 -28.23 -11.81 -7.19
C GLY A 64 -28.66 -10.83 -6.10
N LEU A 65 -27.86 -9.78 -5.83
CA LEU A 65 -28.21 -8.76 -4.85
C LEU A 65 -29.40 -7.91 -5.32
N LYS A 66 -29.49 -7.59 -6.62
CA LYS A 66 -30.66 -6.88 -7.16
C LYS A 66 -31.95 -7.66 -6.96
N SER A 67 -31.89 -8.99 -7.06
CA SER A 67 -33.03 -9.89 -6.85
C SER A 67 -33.41 -9.94 -5.38
N GLU A 68 -32.43 -10.09 -4.47
CA GLU A 68 -32.67 -10.13 -3.03
C GLU A 68 -33.23 -8.80 -2.48
N TYR A 69 -32.76 -7.67 -2.98
CA TYR A 69 -33.22 -6.34 -2.58
C TYR A 69 -34.26 -5.73 -3.55
N LEU A 70 -34.98 -6.57 -4.33
CA LEU A 70 -35.91 -6.11 -5.37
C LEU A 70 -36.97 -5.13 -4.83
N ASN A 71 -37.48 -5.38 -3.63
CA ASN A 71 -38.56 -4.60 -3.01
C ASN A 71 -38.08 -3.33 -2.29
N VAL A 72 -36.77 -3.11 -2.15
CA VAL A 72 -36.21 -1.93 -1.50
C VAL A 72 -36.28 -0.74 -2.47
N LYS A 73 -36.96 0.33 -2.05
CA LYS A 73 -37.18 1.54 -2.86
C LYS A 73 -36.47 2.78 -2.33
N ASP A 74 -36.01 2.76 -1.07
CA ASP A 74 -35.27 3.87 -0.48
C ASP A 74 -33.76 3.57 -0.50
N PRO A 75 -32.92 4.45 -1.08
CA PRO A 75 -31.49 4.23 -1.18
C PRO A 75 -30.79 4.15 0.19
N GLN A 76 -31.26 4.85 1.22
CA GLN A 76 -30.70 4.74 2.57
C GLN A 76 -30.94 3.34 3.14
N VAL A 77 -32.14 2.79 2.93
CA VAL A 77 -32.46 1.44 3.41
C VAL A 77 -31.56 0.42 2.70
N LEU A 78 -31.41 0.51 1.37
CA LEU A 78 -30.50 -0.37 0.63
C LEU A 78 -29.06 -0.24 1.14
N TRP A 79 -28.56 0.99 1.26
CA TRP A 79 -27.21 1.27 1.73
C TRP A 79 -26.94 0.67 3.11
N THR A 80 -27.87 0.86 4.04
CA THR A 80 -27.77 0.35 5.41
C THR A 80 -27.81 -1.18 5.42
N SER A 81 -28.70 -1.81 4.64
CA SER A 81 -28.76 -3.28 4.57
C SER A 81 -27.51 -3.91 3.94
N LEU A 82 -26.93 -3.29 2.90
CA LEU A 82 -25.66 -3.73 2.32
C LEU A 82 -24.52 -3.58 3.33
N LYS A 83 -24.50 -2.47 4.07
CA LYS A 83 -23.56 -2.25 5.16
C LYS A 83 -23.69 -3.32 6.24
N GLU A 84 -24.87 -3.54 6.80
CA GLU A 84 -25.08 -4.58 7.81
C GLU A 84 -24.66 -5.96 7.34
N ARG A 85 -24.93 -6.28 6.06
CA ARG A 85 -24.52 -7.56 5.48
C ARG A 85 -23.01 -7.70 5.37
N TYR A 86 -22.28 -6.67 4.94
CA TYR A 86 -20.88 -6.80 4.54
C TYR A 86 -19.88 -6.07 5.43
N ASP A 87 -20.31 -5.32 6.45
CA ASP A 87 -19.39 -4.60 7.35
C ASP A 87 -18.50 -5.58 8.14
N HIS A 88 -18.92 -6.84 8.27
CA HIS A 88 -18.08 -7.93 8.81
C HIS A 88 -16.81 -8.18 7.97
N GLN A 89 -16.74 -7.74 6.71
CA GLN A 89 -15.55 -7.85 5.87
C GLN A 89 -14.35 -7.14 6.52
N LYS A 90 -14.57 -6.02 7.23
CA LYS A 90 -13.49 -5.38 8.03
C LYS A 90 -12.92 -6.32 9.07
N THR A 91 -13.77 -7.14 9.70
CA THR A 91 -13.37 -8.12 10.72
C THR A 91 -12.53 -9.25 10.13
N VAL A 92 -12.74 -9.59 8.85
CA VAL A 92 -11.96 -10.62 8.14
C VAL A 92 -10.66 -10.05 7.57
N ILE A 93 -10.71 -8.85 6.98
CA ILE A 93 -9.57 -8.20 6.34
C ILE A 93 -8.55 -7.72 7.37
N LEU A 94 -9.01 -7.13 8.48
CA LEU A 94 -8.13 -6.47 9.45
C LEU A 94 -7.10 -7.43 10.09
N PRO A 95 -7.46 -8.61 10.62
CA PRO A 95 -6.48 -9.55 11.18
C PRO A 95 -5.44 -9.97 10.16
N ARG A 96 -5.85 -10.18 8.90
CA ARG A 96 -4.92 -10.53 7.81
C ARG A 96 -3.98 -9.37 7.48
N ALA A 97 -4.49 -8.14 7.38
CA ALA A 97 -3.68 -6.96 7.13
C ALA A 97 -2.66 -6.72 8.27
N ARG A 98 -3.06 -6.89 9.53
CA ARG A 98 -2.16 -6.82 10.69
C ARG A 98 -1.12 -7.94 10.69
N TYR A 99 -1.49 -9.15 10.29
CA TYR A 99 -0.55 -10.26 10.12
C TYR A 99 0.47 -9.94 9.03
N ASP A 100 0.01 -9.53 7.85
CA ASP A 100 0.86 -9.15 6.72
C ASP A 100 1.79 -8.01 7.11
N TRP A 101 1.29 -6.98 7.82
CA TRP A 101 2.09 -5.89 8.36
C TRP A 101 3.16 -6.41 9.31
N THR A 102 2.82 -7.27 10.27
CA THR A 102 3.78 -7.81 11.25
C THR A 102 4.91 -8.58 10.55
N HIS A 103 4.56 -9.39 9.55
CA HIS A 103 5.49 -10.28 8.85
C HIS A 103 6.13 -9.69 7.59
N LEU A 104 5.77 -8.46 7.21
CA LEU A 104 6.40 -7.76 6.11
C LEU A 104 7.90 -7.61 6.38
N ARG A 105 8.74 -8.00 5.41
CA ARG A 105 10.20 -7.86 5.46
C ARG A 105 10.77 -7.47 4.10
N LEU A 106 11.67 -6.48 4.06
CA LEU A 106 12.34 -6.03 2.84
C LEU A 106 13.03 -7.18 2.08
N GLN A 107 13.70 -8.08 2.79
CA GLN A 107 14.42 -9.22 2.20
C GLN A 107 13.53 -10.27 1.51
N ASN A 108 12.22 -10.24 1.72
CA ASN A 108 11.30 -11.19 1.08
C ASN A 108 10.95 -10.77 -0.36
N PHE A 109 11.43 -9.61 -0.81
CA PHE A 109 11.14 -9.04 -2.12
C PHE A 109 12.42 -8.99 -2.95
N LYS A 110 12.27 -9.03 -4.28
CA LYS A 110 13.42 -8.98 -5.20
C LYS A 110 13.97 -7.58 -5.37
N SER A 111 13.14 -6.56 -5.10
CA SER A 111 13.53 -5.16 -5.21
C SER A 111 12.88 -4.29 -4.14
N VAL A 112 13.48 -3.13 -3.90
CA VAL A 112 12.92 -2.06 -3.06
C VAL A 112 11.56 -1.61 -3.59
N SER A 113 11.35 -1.59 -4.90
CA SER A 113 10.07 -1.22 -5.53
C SER A 113 8.95 -2.22 -5.21
N GLU A 114 9.23 -3.53 -5.28
CA GLU A 114 8.27 -4.57 -4.92
C GLU A 114 7.88 -4.48 -3.43
N TYR A 115 8.86 -4.31 -2.55
CA TYR A 115 8.61 -4.08 -1.12
C TYR A 115 7.74 -2.85 -0.90
N ASN A 116 8.06 -1.73 -1.57
CA ASN A 116 7.31 -0.49 -1.45
C ASN A 116 5.83 -0.68 -1.83
N SER A 117 5.59 -1.37 -2.96
CA SER A 117 4.23 -1.68 -3.40
C SER A 117 3.48 -2.55 -2.38
N ALA A 118 4.14 -3.57 -1.82
CA ALA A 118 3.53 -4.43 -0.81
C ALA A 118 3.20 -3.67 0.48
N LEU A 119 4.11 -2.80 0.94
CA LEU A 119 3.89 -1.95 2.10
C LEU A 119 2.65 -1.07 1.90
N PHE A 120 2.56 -0.33 0.79
CA PHE A 120 1.39 0.50 0.49
C PHE A 120 0.08 -0.30 0.38
N LYS A 121 0.11 -1.48 -0.23
CA LYS A 121 -1.07 -2.36 -0.29
C LYS A 121 -1.56 -2.77 1.10
N ILE A 122 -0.65 -3.03 2.03
CA ILE A 122 -0.99 -3.37 3.42
C ILE A 122 -1.52 -2.15 4.15
N THR A 123 -0.85 -1.00 4.06
CA THR A 123 -1.29 0.23 4.76
C THR A 123 -2.67 0.68 4.28
N SER A 124 -2.95 0.63 2.97
CA SER A 124 -4.28 0.97 2.45
C SER A 124 -5.37 0.03 2.99
N LYS A 125 -5.09 -1.26 3.19
CA LYS A 125 -6.05 -2.19 3.81
C LYS A 125 -6.28 -1.89 5.28
N LEU A 126 -5.23 -1.53 6.02
CA LEU A 126 -5.33 -1.11 7.42
C LEU A 126 -6.20 0.16 7.54
N GLU A 127 -5.92 1.17 6.72
CA GLU A 127 -6.66 2.43 6.67
C GLU A 127 -8.13 2.23 6.30
N LEU A 128 -8.40 1.37 5.31
CA LEU A 128 -9.76 1.00 4.90
C LEU A 128 -10.54 0.33 6.04
N CYS A 129 -9.85 -0.36 6.95
CA CYS A 129 -10.42 -0.95 8.16
C CYS A 129 -10.47 0.03 9.35
N GLY A 130 -10.08 1.29 9.16
CA GLY A 130 -10.09 2.33 10.18
C GLY A 130 -8.79 2.47 10.99
N GLU A 131 -7.73 1.74 10.65
CA GLU A 131 -6.42 1.88 11.28
C GLU A 131 -5.54 2.85 10.51
N LYS A 132 -5.32 4.03 11.10
CA LYS A 132 -4.45 5.03 10.52
C LYS A 132 -2.98 4.59 10.63
N VAL A 133 -2.27 4.58 9.50
CA VAL A 133 -0.82 4.33 9.46
C VAL A 133 -0.11 5.65 9.12
N MET A 134 0.81 6.09 9.97
CA MET A 134 1.54 7.34 9.76
C MET A 134 2.89 7.09 9.08
N ASP A 135 3.50 8.14 8.53
CA ASP A 135 4.87 8.09 7.97
C ASP A 135 5.87 7.48 8.97
N ALA A 136 5.77 7.85 10.25
CA ALA A 136 6.63 7.32 11.31
C ALA A 136 6.50 5.78 11.46
N ASP A 137 5.28 5.25 11.33
CA ASP A 137 5.03 3.81 11.41
C ASP A 137 5.65 3.09 10.20
N MET A 138 5.53 3.66 8.99
CA MET A 138 6.12 3.11 7.77
C MET A 138 7.65 3.17 7.78
N LEU A 139 8.23 4.25 8.31
CA LEU A 139 9.67 4.42 8.52
C LEU A 139 10.18 3.37 9.50
N GLU A 140 9.62 3.32 10.71
CA GLU A 140 9.99 2.36 11.74
C GLU A 140 9.81 0.93 11.24
N LYS A 141 8.69 0.66 10.57
CA LYS A 141 8.45 -0.65 9.98
C LYS A 141 9.56 -1.01 9.01
N THR A 142 9.92 -0.13 8.09
CA THR A 142 11.00 -0.41 7.13
C THR A 142 12.33 -0.64 7.80
N PHE A 143 12.71 0.19 8.77
CA PHE A 143 13.94 -0.01 9.54
C PHE A 143 13.96 -1.31 10.34
N SER A 144 12.81 -1.77 10.85
CA SER A 144 12.72 -3.05 11.58
C SER A 144 12.90 -4.29 10.68
N THR A 145 12.83 -4.11 9.35
CA THR A 145 12.90 -5.24 8.40
C THR A 145 14.27 -5.51 7.80
N PHE A 146 15.27 -4.70 8.13
CA PHE A 146 16.64 -4.95 7.71
C PHE A 146 17.13 -6.27 8.32
N HIS A 147 17.87 -7.05 7.52
CA HIS A 147 18.53 -8.26 8.01
C HIS A 147 19.52 -7.92 9.13
N ALA A 148 19.74 -8.82 10.09
CA ALA A 148 20.66 -8.60 11.22
C ALA A 148 22.08 -8.23 10.79
N ASN A 149 22.54 -8.73 9.65
CA ASN A 149 23.85 -8.37 9.09
C ASN A 149 23.92 -6.93 8.57
N ASN A 150 22.78 -6.26 8.37
CA ASN A 150 22.67 -4.90 7.86
C ASN A 150 22.32 -3.88 8.97
N VAL A 151 22.57 -4.20 10.24
CA VAL A 151 22.31 -3.30 11.37
C VAL A 151 23.04 -1.97 11.22
N VAL A 152 24.29 -1.96 10.73
CA VAL A 152 25.03 -0.71 10.50
C VAL A 152 24.34 0.17 9.46
N LEU A 153 23.91 -0.41 8.33
CA LEU A 153 23.20 0.32 7.28
C LEU A 153 21.86 0.85 7.78
N GLN A 154 21.14 0.05 8.57
CA GLN A 154 19.90 0.47 9.21
C GLN A 154 20.13 1.69 10.11
N THR A 155 21.15 1.65 10.98
CA THR A 155 21.51 2.79 11.84
C THR A 155 21.86 4.04 11.01
N GLN A 156 22.63 3.90 9.94
CA GLN A 156 22.98 5.01 9.04
C GLN A 156 21.74 5.68 8.43
N TYR A 157 20.73 4.90 8.01
CA TYR A 157 19.49 5.48 7.50
C TYR A 157 18.63 6.11 8.60
N ARG A 158 18.65 5.58 9.82
CA ARG A 158 17.95 6.18 10.98
C ARG A 158 18.54 7.54 11.35
N GLU A 159 19.87 7.65 11.37
CA GLU A 159 20.59 8.89 11.70
C GLU A 159 20.32 10.03 10.70
N LYS A 160 19.86 9.72 9.49
CA LYS A 160 19.42 10.75 8.52
C LYS A 160 18.15 11.49 8.93
N GLY A 161 17.40 10.99 9.93
CA GLY A 161 16.28 11.72 10.53
C GLY A 161 15.11 12.01 9.58
N PHE A 162 14.81 11.09 8.66
CA PHE A 162 13.70 11.24 7.70
C PHE A 162 12.37 11.50 8.41
N GLN A 163 11.60 12.46 7.90
CA GLN A 163 10.28 12.82 8.43
C GLN A 163 9.15 12.20 7.61
N LYS A 164 9.43 11.87 6.34
CA LYS A 164 8.49 11.27 5.40
C LYS A 164 9.03 9.94 4.90
N TYR A 165 8.16 8.94 4.79
CA TYR A 165 8.52 7.65 4.23
C TYR A 165 9.02 7.77 2.79
N SER A 166 8.48 8.73 2.03
CA SER A 166 8.92 9.05 0.67
C SER A 166 10.42 9.42 0.57
N GLN A 167 10.99 10.02 1.61
CA GLN A 167 12.42 10.38 1.65
C GLN A 167 13.29 9.13 1.81
N LEU A 168 12.89 8.23 2.71
CA LEU A 168 13.59 6.96 2.92
C LEU A 168 13.55 6.10 1.67
N ILE A 169 12.36 5.90 1.08
CA ILE A 169 12.22 4.99 -0.06
C ILE A 169 12.99 5.49 -1.29
N SER A 170 13.02 6.80 -1.52
CA SER A 170 13.85 7.41 -2.56
C SER A 170 15.32 7.09 -2.36
N CYS A 171 15.83 7.22 -1.12
CA CYS A 171 17.23 6.87 -0.81
C CYS A 171 17.52 5.38 -1.01
N LEU A 172 16.59 4.49 -0.65
CA LEU A 172 16.76 3.04 -0.84
C LEU A 172 16.77 2.65 -2.31
N LEU A 173 15.90 3.24 -3.14
CA LEU A 173 15.87 3.00 -4.59
C LEU A 173 17.17 3.44 -5.28
N VAL A 174 17.71 4.61 -4.90
CA VAL A 174 19.00 5.07 -5.43
C VAL A 174 20.14 4.14 -5.01
N ALA A 175 20.14 3.69 -3.75
CA ALA A 175 21.16 2.76 -3.26
C ALA A 175 21.10 1.40 -3.98
N GLU A 176 19.90 0.87 -4.21
CA GLU A 176 19.69 -0.37 -4.98
C GLU A 176 20.27 -0.24 -6.39
N GLN A 177 19.93 0.83 -7.12
CA GLN A 177 20.44 1.09 -8.46
C GLN A 177 21.96 1.24 -8.50
N ASN A 178 22.54 1.99 -7.55
CA ASN A 178 23.99 2.15 -7.45
C ASN A 178 24.69 0.81 -7.20
N ASN A 179 24.11 -0.05 -6.35
CA ASN A 179 24.66 -1.38 -6.08
C ASN A 179 24.57 -2.30 -7.30
N GLU A 180 23.47 -2.28 -8.06
CA GLU A 180 23.36 -3.02 -9.31
C GLU A 180 24.43 -2.61 -10.34
N LEU A 181 24.68 -1.30 -10.47
CA LEU A 181 25.74 -0.78 -11.35
C LEU A 181 27.14 -1.18 -10.86
N LEU A 182 27.38 -1.13 -9.55
CA LEU A 182 28.64 -1.58 -8.95
C LEU A 182 28.92 -3.05 -9.28
N MET A 183 27.91 -3.92 -9.15
CA MET A 183 28.03 -5.35 -9.48
C MET A 183 28.33 -5.56 -10.97
N LYS A 184 27.61 -4.86 -11.87
CA LYS A 184 27.89 -4.92 -13.31
C LYS A 184 29.31 -4.48 -13.64
N ASN A 185 29.81 -3.42 -13.01
CA ASN A 185 31.18 -2.94 -13.20
C ASN A 185 32.22 -3.97 -12.75
N HIS A 186 31.95 -4.70 -11.68
CA HIS A 186 32.80 -5.79 -11.21
C HIS A 186 32.83 -6.96 -12.21
N ASP A 187 31.67 -7.35 -12.73
CA ASP A 187 31.54 -8.47 -13.67
C ASP A 187 32.13 -8.17 -15.06
N LEU A 188 32.17 -6.89 -15.46
CA LEU A 188 32.81 -6.44 -16.70
C LEU A 188 34.34 -6.46 -16.65
N ARG A 189 34.95 -6.72 -15.50
CA ARG A 189 36.40 -6.73 -15.35
C ARG A 189 37.00 -7.95 -16.09
N PRO A 190 37.88 -7.74 -17.09
CA PRO A 190 38.50 -8.86 -17.81
C PRO A 190 39.31 -9.74 -16.85
N THR A 191 39.17 -11.06 -16.99
CA THR A 191 40.03 -12.06 -16.34
C THR A 191 41.48 -11.81 -16.78
N GLY A 192 42.26 -11.14 -15.93
CA GLY A 192 43.66 -10.75 -16.22
C GLY A 192 44.00 -9.28 -16.05
N SER A 193 43.06 -8.40 -15.67
CA SER A 193 43.42 -7.03 -15.29
C SER A 193 44.22 -7.03 -13.97
N ALA A 194 45.40 -6.41 -13.97
CA ALA A 194 46.29 -6.35 -12.81
C ALA A 194 45.56 -5.79 -11.57
N PRO A 195 45.89 -6.26 -10.35
CA PRO A 195 45.42 -5.62 -9.13
C PRO A 195 45.77 -4.13 -9.16
N PHE A 196 44.88 -3.26 -8.69
CA PHE A 196 45.26 -1.86 -8.46
C PHE A 196 46.40 -1.86 -7.43
N PRO A 197 47.45 -1.04 -7.61
CA PRO A 197 48.45 -0.87 -6.56
C PRO A 197 47.73 -0.41 -5.29
N GLU A 198 47.85 -1.19 -4.21
CA GLU A 198 47.39 -0.79 -2.88
C GLU A 198 48.17 0.46 -2.46
N ALA A 199 47.61 1.64 -2.75
CA ALA A 199 48.14 2.91 -2.31
C ALA A 199 47.78 3.15 -0.84
N ASN A 200 48.17 2.24 0.06
CA ASN A 200 48.14 2.39 1.52
C ASN A 200 49.03 1.34 2.21
N ALA A 201 50.26 1.14 1.73
CA ALA A 201 51.31 0.52 2.53
C ALA A 201 52.13 1.64 3.19
N THR A 202 51.70 2.11 4.37
CA THR A 202 52.59 2.89 5.24
C THR A 202 53.73 2.00 5.69
N SER A 203 54.87 2.09 5.02
CA SER A 203 56.13 1.52 5.47
C SER A 203 56.58 2.26 6.74
N TYR A 204 56.29 1.70 7.90
CA TYR A 204 56.96 2.08 9.14
C TYR A 204 58.38 1.53 9.12
N ASP A 205 59.33 2.31 8.60
CA ASP A 205 60.76 2.05 8.78
C ASP A 205 61.14 2.32 10.24
N ARG A 206 61.17 1.25 11.05
CA ARG A 206 61.79 1.26 12.38
C ARG A 206 63.31 1.22 12.20
N LYS A 207 63.97 2.38 12.19
CA LYS A 207 65.42 2.44 12.43
C LYS A 207 65.69 2.24 13.92
N GLU A 208 66.08 1.02 14.28
CA GLU A 208 66.78 0.74 15.53
C GLU A 208 68.15 1.44 15.51
N GLN A 209 68.33 2.45 16.36
CA GLN A 209 69.67 2.94 16.72
C GLN A 209 70.16 2.14 17.91
N ASN A 210 71.14 1.26 17.66
CA ASN A 210 71.98 0.67 18.69
C ASN A 210 72.90 1.76 19.26
N HIS A 211 72.77 2.05 20.56
CA HIS A 211 73.79 2.75 21.33
C HIS A 211 74.72 1.72 22.00
N ARG A 212 76.01 1.87 21.74
CA ARG A 212 77.11 1.43 22.63
C ARG A 212 77.72 2.68 23.25
#